data_AF-A0A517DRL2-F1
#
_entry.id   AF-A0A517DRL2-F1
#
_cell.length_a   1.000
_cell.length_b   1.000
_cell.length_c   1.000
_cell.angle_alpha   90.00
_cell.angle_beta   90.00
_cell.angle_gamma   90.00
#
_symmetry.space_group_name_H-M   'P 1'
#
loop_
_entity.id
_entity.type
_entity.pdbx_description
1 polymer ?
#
loop_
_entity_poly.entity_id
_entity_poly.type
_entity_poly.pdbx_seq_one_letter_code
_entity_poly.pdbx_strand_id
1 'polypeptide(L)'
;MGDWKTINIQGIAFIEKCVAEFNVGELVKTPYSKFKVKIFEKKDGTYVGFTNLQLKDEDNIPYAGVGHGETIETALEDTIKYFLNMINNKRDLSNDDFECVDSYDF
;
A
#
# COMPACT_ATOMS: atom_id res chain seq x y z
N MET A 1 30.06 -4.00 2.74
CA MET A 1 28.74 -3.55 2.25
C MET A 1 28.19 -2.58 3.27
N GLY A 2 27.70 -1.41 2.86
CA GLY A 2 27.12 -0.42 3.78
C GLY A 2 25.70 -0.80 4.17
N ASP A 3 25.31 -0.52 5.41
CA ASP A 3 23.94 -0.69 5.91
C ASP A 3 23.15 0.61 5.68
N TRP A 4 22.17 0.57 4.77
CA TRP A 4 21.34 1.72 4.43
C TRP A 4 20.57 2.28 5.63
N LYS A 5 20.32 1.46 6.66
CA LYS A 5 19.61 1.87 7.87
C LYS A 5 20.36 2.95 8.65
N THR A 6 21.67 3.04 8.47
CA THR A 6 22.54 4.05 9.10
C THR A 6 22.54 5.41 8.40
N ILE A 7 21.99 5.51 7.18
CA ILE A 7 22.03 6.74 6.38
C ILE A 7 21.11 7.78 7.00
N ASN A 8 21.68 8.84 7.59
CA ASN A 8 20.92 9.96 8.15
C ASN A 8 21.34 11.25 7.45
N ILE A 9 20.38 11.90 6.79
CA ILE A 9 20.58 13.11 6.00
C ILE A 9 19.63 14.18 6.55
N GLN A 10 20.16 15.37 6.87
CA GLN A 10 19.35 16.48 7.38
C GLN A 10 18.25 16.85 6.37
N GLY A 11 17.01 16.95 6.85
CA GLY A 11 15.83 17.28 6.02
C GLY A 11 15.12 16.07 5.41
N ILE A 12 15.66 14.86 5.53
CA ILE A 12 14.99 13.63 5.09
C ILE A 12 14.27 13.00 6.28
N ALA A 13 12.95 12.84 6.18
CA ALA A 13 12.12 12.30 7.25
C ALA A 13 12.34 10.79 7.46
N PHE A 14 12.38 10.02 6.38
CA PHE A 14 12.57 8.57 6.43
C PHE A 14 13.20 8.04 5.14
N ILE A 15 13.78 6.85 5.23
CA ILE A 15 14.21 6.03 4.11
C ILE A 15 13.61 4.66 4.38
N GLU A 16 12.95 4.08 3.38
CA GLU A 16 12.39 2.74 3.44
C GLU A 16 12.81 1.99 2.18
N LYS A 17 13.03 0.69 2.30
CA LYS A 17 13.49 -0.16 1.21
C LYS A 17 12.35 -1.02 0.72
N CYS A 18 11.99 -0.93 -0.56
CA CYS A 18 11.08 -1.89 -1.17
C CYS A 18 11.71 -3.29 -1.14
N VAL A 19 11.07 -4.22 -0.44
CA VAL A 19 11.59 -5.59 -0.21
C VAL A 19 10.71 -6.67 -0.82
N ALA A 20 9.47 -6.37 -1.18
CA ALA A 20 8.58 -7.30 -1.88
C ALA A 20 7.49 -6.59 -2.68
N GLU A 21 7.00 -7.26 -3.72
CA GLU A 21 5.83 -6.86 -4.51
C GLU A 21 4.94 -8.08 -4.74
N PHE A 22 3.64 -7.90 -4.55
CA PHE A 22 2.63 -8.95 -4.70
C PHE A 22 1.58 -8.53 -5.71
N ASN A 23 1.15 -9.47 -6.56
CA ASN A 23 -0.07 -9.31 -7.35
C ASN A 23 -1.21 -9.96 -6.56
N VAL A 24 -2.26 -9.18 -6.28
CA VAL A 24 -3.44 -9.62 -5.54
C VAL A 24 -4.61 -9.66 -6.51
N GLY A 25 -5.23 -10.84 -6.66
CA GLY A 25 -6.46 -11.00 -7.41
C GLY A 25 -7.67 -10.87 -6.50
N GLU A 26 -8.58 -9.95 -6.81
CA GLU A 26 -9.83 -9.73 -6.08
C GLU A 26 -10.94 -9.59 -7.12
N LEU A 27 -11.98 -10.42 -7.03
CA LEU A 27 -12.93 -10.62 -8.13
C LEU A 27 -14.29 -9.96 -7.91
N VAL A 28 -14.52 -9.32 -6.75
CA VAL A 28 -15.86 -8.92 -6.33
C VAL A 28 -15.99 -7.40 -6.23
N LYS A 29 -15.02 -6.70 -5.66
CA LYS A 29 -15.18 -5.30 -5.21
C LYS A 29 -14.24 -4.30 -5.85
N THR A 30 -13.16 -4.76 -6.47
CA THR A 30 -12.17 -3.91 -7.11
C THR A 30 -12.36 -3.90 -8.63
N PRO A 31 -12.16 -2.76 -9.30
CA PRO A 31 -12.08 -2.74 -10.74
C PRO A 31 -10.84 -3.51 -11.20
N TYR A 32 -10.87 -4.03 -12.43
CA TYR A 32 -9.73 -4.68 -13.10
C TYR A 32 -9.29 -6.04 -12.53
N SER A 33 -10.01 -6.57 -11.55
CA SER A 33 -9.85 -7.93 -10.99
C SER A 33 -8.49 -8.23 -10.34
N LYS A 34 -7.59 -7.24 -10.29
CA LYS A 34 -6.26 -7.34 -9.68
C LYS A 34 -5.72 -5.97 -9.28
N PHE A 35 -4.96 -5.96 -8.21
CA PHE A 35 -4.13 -4.83 -7.79
C PHE A 35 -2.78 -5.34 -7.28
N LYS A 36 -1.85 -4.43 -7.02
CA LYS A 36 -0.52 -4.74 -6.47
C LYS A 36 -0.40 -4.23 -5.04
N VAL A 37 0.43 -4.91 -4.27
CA VAL A 37 0.89 -4.46 -2.94
C VAL A 37 2.41 -4.45 -2.94
N LYS A 38 3.01 -3.32 -2.58
CA LYS A 38 4.45 -3.20 -2.32
C LYS A 38 4.69 -3.16 -0.82
N ILE A 39 5.69 -3.89 -0.35
CA ILE A 39 6.11 -3.92 1.05
C ILE A 39 7.47 -3.25 1.16
N PHE A 40 7.58 -2.34 2.13
CA PHE A 40 8.78 -1.60 2.44
C PHE A 40 9.26 -1.94 3.84
N GLU A 41 10.56 -2.20 3.96
CA GLU A 41 11.25 -2.36 5.23
C GLU A 41 11.69 -0.98 5.75
N LYS A 42 11.38 -0.72 7.01
CA LYS A 42 11.79 0.48 7.75
C LYS A 42 13.15 0.28 8.42
N LYS A 43 13.76 1.38 8.84
CA LYS A 43 15.06 1.34 9.54
C LYS A 43 15.05 0.53 10.83
N ASP A 44 13.93 0.51 11.54
CA ASP A 44 13.75 -0.26 12.77
C ASP A 44 13.54 -1.76 12.53
N GLY A 45 13.45 -2.19 11.26
CA GLY A 45 13.22 -3.58 10.87
C GLY A 45 11.74 -3.98 10.77
N THR A 46 10.81 -3.05 11.05
CA THR A 46 9.38 -3.26 10.80
C THR A 46 9.04 -3.05 9.32
N TYR A 47 7.82 -3.42 8.93
CA TYR A 47 7.36 -3.40 7.55
C TYR A 47 6.08 -2.57 7.41
N VAL A 48 5.95 -1.91 6.26
CA VAL A 48 4.73 -1.21 5.84
C VAL A 48 4.37 -1.61 4.42
N GLY A 49 3.09 -1.83 4.17
CA GLY A 49 2.57 -2.15 2.85
C GLY A 49 1.66 -1.06 2.31
N PHE A 50 1.67 -0.91 0.98
CA PHE A 50 0.80 0.01 0.26
C PHE A 50 0.17 -0.67 -0.94
N THR A 51 -1.12 -0.45 -1.19
CA THR A 51 -1.78 -0.83 -2.45
C THR A 51 -1.48 0.17 -3.56
N ASN A 52 -1.35 -0.31 -4.80
CA ASN A 52 -1.29 0.58 -5.98
C ASN A 52 -2.66 1.13 -6.36
N LEU A 53 -3.70 0.37 -6.05
CA LEU A 53 -5.08 0.76 -6.25
C LEU A 53 -5.49 1.57 -5.03
N GLN A 54 -5.88 2.81 -5.28
CA GLN A 54 -6.30 3.77 -4.26
C GLN A 54 -7.82 3.94 -4.32
N LEU A 55 -8.42 4.17 -3.17
CA LEU A 55 -9.84 4.47 -3.04
C LEU A 55 -9.99 5.95 -2.71
N LYS A 56 -10.79 6.67 -3.51
CA LYS A 56 -11.14 8.07 -3.27
C LYS A 56 -12.09 8.19 -2.09
N ASP A 57 -11.85 9.17 -1.23
CA ASP A 57 -12.77 9.54 -0.15
C ASP A 57 -13.96 10.39 -0.67
N GLU A 58 -14.69 11.03 0.23
CA GLU A 58 -15.83 11.90 -0.10
C GLU A 58 -15.40 13.21 -0.79
N ASP A 59 -14.15 13.64 -0.58
CA ASP A 59 -13.55 14.84 -1.19
C ASP A 59 -12.79 14.51 -2.50
N ASN A 60 -12.97 13.29 -3.04
CA ASN A 60 -12.27 12.75 -4.22
C ASN A 60 -10.75 12.62 -4.06
N ILE A 61 -10.24 12.57 -2.82
CA ILE A 61 -8.81 12.39 -2.56
C ILE A 61 -8.49 10.90 -2.52
N PRO A 62 -7.55 10.40 -3.35
CA PRO A 62 -7.25 8.97 -3.42
C PRO A 62 -6.32 8.53 -2.29
N TYR A 63 -6.67 7.43 -1.62
CA TYR A 63 -5.86 6.80 -0.57
C TYR A 63 -5.55 5.35 -0.88
N ALA A 64 -4.28 4.98 -0.73
CA ALA A 64 -3.89 3.57 -0.72
C ALA A 64 -4.41 2.88 0.55
N GLY A 65 -4.64 1.57 0.44
CA GLY A 65 -4.65 0.73 1.62
C GLY A 65 -3.24 0.67 2.22
N VAL A 66 -3.14 0.91 3.53
CA VAL A 66 -1.89 0.90 4.28
C VAL A 66 -1.98 -0.15 5.37
N GLY A 67 -0.94 -0.96 5.53
CA GLY A 67 -0.84 -1.92 6.62
C GLY A 67 0.56 -2.01 7.21
N HIS A 68 0.64 -2.54 8.42
CA HIS A 68 1.88 -2.63 9.20
C HIS A 68 2.13 -4.06 9.70
N GLY A 69 3.40 -4.41 9.88
CA GLY A 69 3.77 -5.72 10.42
C GLY A 69 5.21 -5.84 10.85
N GLU A 70 5.48 -6.86 11.67
CA GLU A 70 6.84 -7.28 12.08
C GLU A 70 7.50 -8.18 11.03
N THR A 71 6.73 -8.65 10.05
CA THR A 71 7.19 -9.45 8.90
C THR A 71 6.54 -8.96 7.60
N ILE A 72 7.07 -9.39 6.47
CA ILE A 72 6.49 -9.12 5.15
C ILE A 72 5.05 -9.66 5.06
N GLU A 73 4.82 -10.87 5.57
CA GLU A 73 3.51 -11.54 5.52
C GLU A 73 2.47 -10.82 6.37
N THR A 74 2.84 -10.41 7.58
CA THR A 74 1.93 -9.69 8.49
C THR A 74 1.58 -8.32 7.94
N ALA A 75 2.54 -7.59 7.37
CA ALA A 75 2.27 -6.31 6.70
C ALA A 75 1.40 -6.48 5.45
N LEU A 76 1.64 -7.52 4.64
CA LEU A 76 0.81 -7.83 3.47
C LEU A 76 -0.64 -8.13 3.87
N GLU A 77 -0.84 -9.01 4.85
CA GLU A 77 -2.16 -9.39 5.34
C GLU A 77 -2.92 -8.18 5.90
N ASP A 78 -2.25 -7.37 6.72
CA ASP A 78 -2.84 -6.15 7.29
C ASP A 78 -3.23 -5.14 6.20
N THR A 79 -2.35 -4.93 5.21
CA THR A 79 -2.59 -4.01 4.09
C THR A 79 -3.83 -4.41 3.29
N ILE A 80 -3.95 -5.70 2.94
CA ILE A 80 -5.10 -6.22 2.18
C ILE A 80 -6.38 -6.09 3.01
N LYS A 81 -6.35 -6.49 4.28
CA LYS A 81 -7.52 -6.39 5.17
C LYS A 81 -7.98 -4.96 5.34
N TYR A 82 -7.05 -4.04 5.55
CA TYR A 82 -7.35 -2.62 5.68
C TYR A 82 -7.97 -2.07 4.40
N PHE A 83 -7.38 -2.35 3.24
CA PHE A 83 -7.92 -1.89 1.96
C PHE A 83 -9.34 -2.43 1.69
N LEU A 84 -9.57 -3.72 1.94
CA LEU A 84 -10.91 -4.30 1.82
C LEU A 84 -11.90 -3.67 2.79
N ASN A 85 -11.48 -3.34 4.01
CA ASN A 85 -12.31 -2.62 4.97
C ASN A 85 -12.68 -1.22 4.47
N MET A 86 -11.72 -0.47 3.90
CA MET A 86 -12.00 0.83 3.28
C MET A 86 -13.10 0.71 2.22
N ILE A 87 -12.96 -0.26 1.30
CA ILE A 87 -13.94 -0.52 0.25
C ILE A 87 -15.31 -0.89 0.83
N ASN A 88 -15.33 -1.72 1.87
CA ASN A 88 -16.58 -2.18 2.51
C ASN A 88 -17.35 -1.05 3.21
N ASN A 89 -16.66 0.00 3.65
CA ASN A 89 -17.27 1.12 4.35
C ASN A 89 -17.84 2.18 3.41
N LYS A 90 -17.50 2.14 2.12
CA LYS A 90 -18.01 3.10 1.13
C LYS A 90 -19.39 2.67 0.64
N ARG A 91 -20.37 3.58 0.74
CA ARG A 91 -21.71 3.40 0.16
C ARG A 91 -21.65 3.69 -1.34
N ASP A 92 -22.38 2.90 -2.12
CA ASP A 92 -22.56 3.09 -3.57
C ASP A 92 -21.25 3.12 -4.38
N LEU A 93 -20.37 2.16 -4.09
CA LEU A 93 -19.08 2.00 -4.74
C LEU A 93 -19.21 1.86 -6.28
N SER A 94 -18.44 2.66 -7.00
CA SER A 94 -18.34 2.66 -8.46
C SER A 94 -16.88 2.56 -8.92
N ASN A 95 -16.65 2.38 -10.22
CA ASN A 95 -15.29 2.32 -10.77
C ASN A 95 -14.55 3.67 -10.68
N ASP A 96 -15.28 4.80 -10.67
CA ASP A 96 -14.69 6.15 -10.65
C ASP A 96 -14.10 6.52 -9.28
N ASP A 97 -14.50 5.77 -8.25
CA ASP A 97 -13.97 5.87 -6.89
C ASP A 97 -12.56 5.31 -6.76
N PHE A 98 -12.04 4.65 -7.81
CA PHE A 98 -10.72 4.05 -7.79
C PHE A 98 -9.73 4.81 -8.68
N GLU A 99 -8.49 4.82 -8.23
CA GLU A 99 -7.37 5.37 -8.99
C GLU A 99 -6.15 4.46 -8.84
N CYS A 100 -5.49 4.12 -9.94
CA CYS A 100 -4.22 3.43 -9.88
C CYS A 100 -3.12 4.47 -9.80
N VAL A 101 -2.20 4.30 -8.85
CA VAL A 101 -0.89 4.98 -8.90
C VAL A 101 -0.23 4.67 -10.24
N ASP A 102 0.44 5.66 -10.81
CA ASP A 102 1.17 5.50 -12.08
C ASP A 102 2.12 4.30 -11.99
N SER A 103 2.16 3.50 -13.06
CA SER A 103 2.97 2.28 -13.12
C SER A 103 4.48 2.49 -12.97
N TYR A 104 4.97 3.72 -13.19
CA TYR A 104 6.38 4.09 -12.96
C TYR A 104 6.64 4.58 -11.53
N ASP A 105 5.60 5.07 -10.85
CA ASP A 105 5.65 5.48 -9.44
C ASP A 105 5.36 4.31 -8.49
N PHE A 106 4.66 3.28 -8.99
CA PHE A 106 4.39 2.02 -8.31
C PHE A 106 5.19 0.84 -8.86
#